data_AF-A0A8J7ADV8-F1
#
_entry.id   AF-A0A8J7ADV8-F1
#
_cell.length_a   1.000
_cell.length_b   1.000
_cell.length_c   1.000
_cell.angle_alpha   90.00
_cell.angle_beta   90.00
_cell.angle_gamma   90.00
#
_symmetry.space_group_name_H-M   'P 1'
#
loop_
_entity.id
_entity.type
_entity.pdbx_description
1 polymer ?
#
loop_
_entity_poly.entity_id
_entity_poly.type
_entity_poly.pdbx_seq_one_letter_code
_entity_poly.pdbx_strand_id
1 'polypeptide(L)' 'MRVTIRQSLHPLISNKAQELGINDHAEIVNFLLLQFLLSFDAGTARV' A
#
# COMPACT_ATOMS: atom_id res chain seq x y z
N MET A 1 -14.15 0.01 -9.45
CA MET A 1 -13.40 -1.28 -9.45
C MET A 1 -13.22 -1.73 -8.00
N ARG A 2 -13.62 -2.95 -7.64
CA ARG A 2 -13.52 -3.46 -6.26
C ARG A 2 -12.19 -4.21 -6.11
N VAL A 3 -11.38 -3.83 -5.13
CA VAL A 3 -10.13 -4.53 -4.81
C VAL A 3 -10.39 -5.51 -3.68
N THR A 4 -10.04 -6.77 -3.89
CA THR A 4 -10.10 -7.81 -2.85
C THR A 4 -8.67 -8.12 -2.43
N ILE A 5 -8.36 -7.93 -1.15
CA ILE A 5 -7.05 -8.25 -0.59
C ILE A 5 -6.97 -9.77 -0.45
N ARG A 6 -5.90 -10.38 -0.99
CA ARG A 6 -5.68 -11.82 -0.84
C ARG A 6 -5.34 -12.13 0.61
N GLN A 7 -5.87 -13.23 1.16
CA GLN A 7 -5.68 -13.60 2.57
C GLN A 7 -4.20 -13.62 3.00
N SER A 8 -3.27 -14.05 2.13
CA SER A 8 -1.84 -14.03 2.42
C SER A 8 -1.25 -12.64 2.64
N LEU A 9 -1.89 -11.59 2.11
CA LEU A 9 -1.47 -10.20 2.26
C LEU A 9 -2.12 -9.50 3.45
N HIS A 10 -3.15 -10.10 4.08
CA HIS A 10 -3.79 -9.52 5.27
C HIS A 10 -2.81 -9.20 6.40
N PRO A 11 -1.84 -10.09 6.76
CA PRO A 11 -0.88 -9.77 7.81
C PRO A 11 -0.04 -8.53 7.48
N LEU A 12 0.36 -8.36 6.22
CA LEU A 12 1.12 -7.19 5.78
C LEU A 12 0.31 -5.89 5.94
N ILE A 13 -0.93 -5.89 5.46
CA ILE A 13 -1.80 -4.71 5.54
C ILE A 13 -2.13 -4.40 7.01
N SER A 14 -2.44 -5.41 7.82
CA SER A 14 -2.73 -5.22 9.26
C SER A 14 -1.52 -4.71 10.04
N ASN A 15 -0.31 -5.18 9.74
CA ASN A 15 0.90 -4.65 10.39
C ASN A 15 1.14 -3.19 10.00
N LYS A 16 0.95 -2.82 8.72
CA LYS A 16 1.07 -1.40 8.32
C LYS A 16 -0.05 -0.52 8.86
N ALA A 17 -1.26 -1.03 8.98
CA ALA A 17 -2.35 -0.37 9.69
C ALA A 17 -1.95 -0.01 11.12
N GLN A 18 -1.36 -0.95 11.86
CA GLN A 18 -0.89 -0.71 13.23
C GLN A 18 0.29 0.26 13.29
N GLU A 19 1.29 0.11 12.43
CA GLU A 19 2.45 1.00 12.37
C GLU A 19 2.07 2.46 12.09
N LEU A 20 1.07 2.67 11.22
CA LEU A 20 0.60 4.00 10.82
C LEU A 20 -0.53 4.53 11.71
N GLY A 21 -1.05 3.72 12.64
CA GLY A 21 -2.20 4.08 13.47
C GLY A 21 -3.51 4.26 12.69
N ILE A 22 -3.63 3.63 11.52
CA ILE A 22 -4.78 3.74 10.62
C ILE A 22 -5.64 2.48 10.77
N ASN A 23 -6.94 2.65 11.00
CA ASN A 23 -7.87 1.53 11.21
C ASN A 23 -8.56 1.07 9.93
N ASP A 24 -8.40 1.79 8.82
CA ASP A 24 -8.98 1.45 7.52
C ASP A 24 -7.96 0.77 6.60
N HIS A 25 -8.17 -0.52 6.32
CA HIS A 25 -7.32 -1.30 5.40
C HIS A 25 -7.32 -0.74 3.97
N ALA A 26 -8.39 -0.08 3.52
CA ALA A 26 -8.43 0.52 2.18
C ALA A 26 -7.47 1.71 2.07
N GLU A 27 -7.36 2.51 3.12
CA GLU A 27 -6.44 3.64 3.20
C GLU A 27 -4.98 3.15 3.17
N ILE A 28 -4.67 2.05 3.85
CA ILE A 28 -3.35 1.40 3.80
C ILE A 28 -3.02 0.92 2.38
N VAL A 29 -3.97 0.28 1.69
CA VAL A 29 -3.75 -0.15 0.32
C VAL A 29 -3.49 1.06 -0.59
N ASN A 30 -4.24 2.14 -0.43
CA ASN A 30 -4.03 3.37 -1.20
C ASN A 30 -2.66 3.99 -0.92
N PHE A 31 -2.24 4.05 0.35
CA PHE A 31 -0.91 4.51 0.74
C PHE A 31 0.20 3.68 0.07
N LEU A 32 0.10 2.35 0.10
CA LEU A 32 1.10 1.48 -0.51
C LEU A 32 1.16 1.66 -2.03
N LEU A 33 0.02 1.82 -2.70
CA LEU A 33 -0.02 2.10 -4.14
C LEU A 33 0.69 3.41 -4.50
N LEU A 34 0.47 4.47 -3.70
CA LEU A 34 1.15 5.75 -3.89
C LEU A 34 2.67 5.61 -3.72
N GLN A 35 3.12 4.86 -2.71
CA GLN A 35 4.56 4.59 -2.50
C GLN A 35 5.18 3.86 -3.69
N PHE A 36 4.48 2.86 -4.25
CA PHE A 36 4.95 2.18 -5.46
C PHE A 36 5.03 3.14 -6.65
N LEU A 37 3.97 3.91 -6.91
CA LEU A 37 3.93 4.90 -8.00
C LEU A 37 5.09 5.90 -7.92
N LEU A 38 5.32 6.48 -6.75
CA LEU A 38 6.42 7.43 -6.53
C LEU A 38 7.79 6.77 -6.70
N SER A 39 7.94 5.50 -6.28
CA SER A 39 9.18 4.75 -6.45
C SER A 39 9.46 4.43 -7.93
N PHE A 40 8.40 4.11 -8.70
CA PHE A 40 8.50 3.90 -10.14
C PHE A 40 8.88 5.20 -10.87
N ASP A 41 8.19 6.30 -10.56
CA ASP A 41 8.45 7.61 -11.17
C ASP A 41 9.89 8.10 -10.89
N ALA A 42 10.36 7.96 -9.65
CA ALA A 42 11.73 8.28 -9.26
C ALA A 42 12.78 7.38 -9.94
N GLY A 43 12.42 6.15 -10.31
CA GLY A 43 13.26 5.24 -11.08
C GLY A 43 13.36 5.63 -12.56
N THR A 44 12.26 6.10 -13.16
CA THR A 44 12.22 6.58 -14.55
C THR A 44 12.86 7.95 -14.74
N ALA A 45 12.84 8.83 -13.73
CA ALA A 45 13.48 10.15 -13.80
C ALA A 45 15.02 10.10 -13.83
N ARG A 46 15.62 8.91 -13.62
CA ARG A 46 17.08 8.69 -13.59
C ARG A 46 17.63 7.96 -14.81
N VAL A 47 16.83 7.78 -15.88
CA VAL A 47 17.23 7.11 -17.13
C VAL A 47 17.25 8.09 -18.29
#